data_AF-A0A6V7IJV2-F1
#
_entry.id   AF-A0A6V7IJV2-F1
#
_cell.length_a   1.000
_cell.length_b   1.000
_cell.length_c   1.000
_cell.angle_alpha   90.00
_cell.angle_beta   90.00
_cell.angle_gamma   90.00
#
_symmetry.space_group_name_H-M   'P 1'
#
loop_
_entity.id
_entity.type
_entity.pdbx_description
1 polymer ?
#
loop_
_entity_poly.entity_id
_entity_poly.type
_entity_poly.pdbx_seq_one_letter_code
_entity_poly.pdbx_strand_id
1 'polypeptide(L)' 'FNHKNPEDPNEVPNGFLSDINVDSKKQIVGYIDESLEAIAKPFTQYQFERNGFFSVDPDTQPGM' A
#
# COMPACT_ATOMS: atom_id res chain seq x y z
N PHE A 1 11.07 -1.75 -5.33
CA PHE A 1 12.21 -1.89 -6.27
C PHE A 1 11.65 -1.94 -7.68
N ASN A 2 12.41 -1.50 -8.69
CA ASN A 2 11.95 -1.55 -10.08
C ASN A 2 12.16 -2.94 -10.69
N HIS A 3 13.19 -3.65 -10.23
CA HIS A 3 13.48 -5.03 -10.62
C HIS A 3 12.91 -6.04 -9.63
N LYS A 4 12.71 -7.27 -10.12
CA LYS A 4 12.18 -8.39 -9.32
C LYS A 4 13.22 -8.93 -8.35
N ASN A 5 14.50 -8.91 -8.75
CA ASN A 5 15.64 -9.38 -7.96
C ASN A 5 16.61 -8.20 -7.68
N PRO A 6 16.25 -7.21 -6.87
CA PRO A 6 17.05 -5.98 -6.69
C PRO A 6 18.43 -6.20 -6.05
N GLU A 7 18.64 -7.36 -5.43
CA GLU A 7 19.90 -7.79 -4.84
C GLU A 7 20.83 -8.52 -5.83
N ASP A 8 20.32 -8.93 -7.00
CA ASP A 8 21.13 -9.56 -8.05
C ASP A 8 22.00 -8.49 -8.73
N PRO A 9 23.35 -8.58 -8.64
CA PRO A 9 24.24 -7.64 -9.28
C PRO A 9 24.17 -7.67 -10.82
N ASN A 10 23.62 -8.73 -11.42
CA ASN A 10 23.39 -8.80 -12.86
C ASN A 10 22.20 -7.96 -13.31
N GLU A 11 21.15 -7.84 -12.47
CA GLU A 11 19.99 -6.98 -12.72
C GLU A 11 20.24 -5.54 -12.24
N VAL A 12 20.93 -5.38 -11.10
CA VAL A 12 21.19 -4.08 -10.47
C VAL A 12 22.70 -3.92 -10.16
N PRO A 13 23.53 -3.57 -11.16
CA PRO A 13 24.99 -3.49 -10.99
C PRO A 13 25.46 -2.46 -9.95
N ASN A 14 24.66 -1.41 -9.73
CA ASN A 14 24.94 -0.35 -8.77
C ASN A 14 24.37 -0.63 -7.37
N GLY A 15 23.88 -1.86 -7.14
CA GLY A 15 23.31 -2.32 -5.87
C GLY A 15 21.87 -1.87 -5.64
N PHE A 16 21.16 -2.59 -4.77
CA PHE A 16 19.71 -2.48 -4.55
C PHE A 16 19.20 -1.06 -4.21
N LEU A 17 20.03 -0.21 -3.56
CA LEU A 17 19.65 1.17 -3.25
C LEU A 17 19.46 2.03 -4.50
N SER A 18 20.18 1.75 -5.58
CA SER A 18 19.99 2.42 -6.87
C SER A 18 18.69 2.01 -7.57
N ASP A 19 18.05 0.94 -7.11
CA ASP A 19 16.84 0.37 -7.70
C ASP A 19 15.56 0.66 -6.88
N ILE A 20 15.65 1.54 -5.90
CA ILE A 20 14.47 1.98 -5.15
C ILE A 20 13.47 2.64 -6.12
N ASN A 21 12.23 2.16 -6.08
CA ASN A 21 11.14 2.78 -6.83
C ASN A 21 10.65 4.02 -6.07
N VAL A 22 10.86 5.21 -6.65
CA VAL A 22 10.45 6.49 -6.07
C VAL A 22 8.93 6.63 -5.92
N ASP A 23 8.16 5.91 -6.74
CA ASP A 23 6.69 5.89 -6.72
C ASP A 23 6.10 4.72 -5.92
N SER A 24 6.92 4.04 -5.10
CA SER A 24 6.51 2.84 -4.36
C SER A 24 5.40 3.05 -3.32
N LYS A 25 5.20 4.29 -2.84
CA LYS A 25 4.16 4.65 -1.89
C LYS A 25 3.51 5.96 -2.29
N LYS A 26 2.18 5.97 -2.36
CA LYS A 26 1.36 7.17 -2.54
C LYS A 26 0.39 7.28 -1.36
N GLN A 27 0.31 8.47 -0.76
CA GLN A 27 -0.66 8.78 0.28
C GLN A 27 -1.78 9.62 -0.34
N ILE A 28 -3.02 9.29 -0.02
CA ILE A 28 -4.22 9.90 -0.62
C ILE A 28 -5.18 10.26 0.50
N VAL A 29 -5.72 11.48 0.44
CA VAL A 29 -6.92 11.87 1.19
C VAL A 29 -8.10 11.71 0.24
N GLY A 30 -9.11 10.92 0.62
CA GLY A 30 -10.22 10.59 -0.25
C GLY A 30 -11.48 10.25 0.53
N TYR A 31 -12.57 10.04 -0.22
CA TYR A 31 -13.86 9.61 0.32
C TYR A 31 -13.97 8.09 0.28
N ILE A 32 -14.78 7.55 1.19
CA ILE A 32 -15.06 6.13 1.33
C ILE A 32 -16.54 5.93 1.68
N ASP A 33 -17.04 4.70 1.50
CA ASP A 33 -18.42 4.34 1.87
C ASP A 33 -18.64 4.46 3.39
N GLU A 34 -19.75 5.08 3.79
CA GLU A 34 -20.15 5.30 5.19
C GLU A 34 -20.26 3.99 5.98
N SER A 35 -20.65 2.89 5.31
CA SER A 35 -20.78 1.57 5.96
C SER A 35 -19.49 1.09 6.62
N LEU A 36 -18.32 1.53 6.14
CA LEU A 36 -17.03 1.15 6.71
C LEU A 36 -16.77 1.75 8.09
N GLU A 37 -17.40 2.87 8.45
CA GLU A 37 -17.24 3.48 9.77
C GLU A 37 -17.63 2.50 10.90
N ALA A 38 -18.70 1.73 10.69
CA ALA A 38 -19.23 0.82 11.71
C ALA A 38 -18.50 -0.53 11.79
N ILE A 39 -17.84 -0.96 10.70
CA ILE A 39 -17.32 -2.33 10.56
C ILE A 39 -15.81 -2.42 10.40
N ALA A 40 -15.13 -1.32 10.07
CA ALA A 40 -13.69 -1.31 9.86
C ALA A 40 -12.95 -1.69 11.15
N LYS A 41 -12.16 -2.76 11.07
CA LYS A 41 -11.28 -3.21 12.15
C LYS A 41 -9.89 -3.48 11.58
N PRO A 42 -8.80 -3.20 12.32
CA PRO A 42 -7.44 -3.49 11.88
C PRO A 42 -7.30 -4.87 11.23
N PHE A 43 -6.54 -4.91 10.14
CA PHE A 43 -6.26 -6.10 9.32
C PHE A 43 -7.44 -6.70 8.55
N THR A 44 -8.64 -6.10 8.63
CA THR A 44 -9.80 -6.54 7.85
C THR A 44 -9.64 -6.09 6.40
N GLN A 45 -9.93 -6.99 5.47
CA GLN A 45 -9.76 -6.78 4.03
C GLN A 45 -11.08 -6.47 3.34
N TYR A 46 -11.03 -5.55 2.38
CA TYR A 46 -12.17 -5.15 1.56
C TYR A 46 -11.76 -5.02 0.10
N GLN A 47 -12.71 -5.27 -0.79
CA GLN A 47 -12.59 -4.90 -2.19
C GLN A 47 -13.22 -3.52 -2.39
N PHE A 48 -12.44 -2.53 -2.80
CA PHE A 48 -12.97 -1.25 -3.27
C PHE A 48 -13.24 -1.37 -4.76
N GLU A 49 -14.51 -1.21 -5.14
CA GLU A 49 -14.97 -1.44 -6.49
C GLU A 49 -14.11 -0.69 -7.52
N ARG A 50 -13.62 -1.42 -8.52
CA ARG A 50 -12.79 -0.91 -9.63
C ARG A 50 -11.45 -0.28 -9.23
N ASN A 51 -11.08 -0.30 -7.96
CA ASN A 51 -9.82 0.26 -7.45
C ASN A 51 -8.84 -0.85 -7.02
N GLY A 52 -9.31 -1.86 -6.29
CA GLY A 52 -8.48 -2.97 -5.84
C GLY A 52 -8.89 -3.54 -4.49
N PHE A 53 -7.93 -4.21 -3.84
CA PHE A 53 -8.10 -4.79 -2.51
C PHE A 53 -7.28 -4.02 -1.49
N PHE A 54 -7.90 -3.73 -0.34
CA PHE A 54 -7.34 -2.89 0.70
C PHE A 54 -7.54 -3.55 2.06
N SER A 55 -6.66 -3.23 3.01
CA SER A 55 -6.75 -3.68 4.40
C SER A 55 -6.72 -2.49 5.33
N VAL A 56 -7.47 -2.54 6.42
CA VAL A 56 -7.47 -1.50 7.45
C VAL A 56 -6.14 -1.53 8.19
N ASP A 57 -5.42 -0.41 8.17
CA ASP A 57 -4.12 -0.27 8.82
C ASP A 57 -4.28 -0.31 10.36
N PRO A 58 -3.37 -0.95 11.12
CA PRO A 58 -3.42 -0.97 12.58
C PRO A 58 -3.37 0.41 13.25
N ASP A 59 -2.87 1.44 12.56
CA ASP A 59 -2.85 2.82 13.07
C ASP A 59 -4.22 3.50 12.98
N THR A 60 -5.22 2.89 12.34
CA THR A 60 -6.59 3.42 12.20
C THR A 60 -7.28 3.56 13.56
N GLN A 61 -7.91 4.71 13.81
CA GLN A 61 -8.67 5.00 15.04
C GLN A 61 -10.14 5.32 14.72
N PRO A 62 -11.10 4.98 15.60
CA PRO A 62 -12.49 5.42 15.46
C PRO A 62 -12.62 6.95 15.55
N GLY A 63 -13.51 7.55 14.74
CA GLY A 63 -13.99 8.92 14.92
C GLY A 63 -13.01 10.04 14.55
N MET A 64 -12.25 9.89 13.45
CA MET A 64 -11.67 11.07 12.78
C MET A 64 -12.72 11.87 12.02
#